data_AF-K1UIB7-F1
#
_entry.id   AF-K1UIB7-F1
#
_cell.length_a   1.000
_cell.length_b   1.000
_cell.length_c   1.000
_cell.angle_alpha   90.00
_cell.angle_beta   90.00
_cell.angle_gamma   90.00
#
_symmetry.space_group_name_H-M   'P 1'
#
loop_
_entity.id
_entity.type
_entity.pdbx_description
1 polymer ?
#
loop_
_entity_poly.entity_id
_entity_poly.type
_entity_poly.pdbx_seq_one_letter_code
_entity_poly.pdbx_strand_id
1 'polypeptide(L)'
;MIPADSERRSKIHLAAVFACNFANHMYALGEEIARSAGLNFDVLRALVAETAAKACDAASPRDVQTGPAVRGDRTTQERHEALIADPRMKEIYQTISQNIWETSRKI
;
A
#
# COMPACT_ATOMS: atom_id res chain seq x y z
N MET A 1 -17.98 22.89 27.47
CA MET A 1 -17.52 21.56 27.03
C MET A 1 -18.30 21.22 25.76
N ILE A 2 -17.71 21.44 24.59
CA ILE A 2 -18.42 21.42 23.30
C ILE A 2 -18.14 20.08 22.59
N PRO A 3 -19.15 19.37 22.04
CA PRO A 3 -19.06 18.04 21.44
C PRO A 3 -18.38 18.03 20.06
N ALA A 4 -17.13 18.50 19.98
CA ALA A 4 -16.30 18.49 18.77
C ALA A 4 -15.25 17.35 18.75
N ASP A 5 -15.18 16.55 19.82
CA ASP A 5 -14.07 15.61 20.02
C ASP A 5 -14.33 14.20 19.46
N SER A 6 -15.58 13.72 19.39
CA SER A 6 -15.86 12.34 18.98
C SER A 6 -15.67 12.11 17.46
N GLU A 7 -16.30 12.94 16.62
CA GLU A 7 -16.23 12.76 15.16
C GLU A 7 -14.81 13.01 14.63
N ARG A 8 -14.14 14.05 15.12
CA ARG A 8 -12.78 14.40 14.70
C ARG A 8 -11.78 13.33 15.13
N ARG A 9 -11.90 12.80 16.36
CA ARG A 9 -11.09 11.66 16.81
C ARG A 9 -11.35 10.41 15.98
N SER A 10 -12.59 10.10 15.63
CA SER A 10 -12.91 8.95 14.77
C SER A 10 -12.27 9.08 13.39
N LYS A 11 -12.27 10.28 12.79
CA LYS A 11 -11.60 10.53 11.50
C LYS A 11 -10.08 10.39 11.60
N ILE A 12 -9.46 10.92 12.65
CA ILE A 12 -8.02 10.79 12.90
C ILE A 12 -7.65 9.31 13.11
N HIS A 13 -8.46 8.58 13.89
CA HIS A 13 -8.24 7.16 14.13
C HIS A 13 -8.32 6.36 12.82
N LEU A 14 -9.35 6.61 12.00
CA LEU A 14 -9.47 5.99 10.68
C LEU A 14 -8.26 6.29 9.79
N ALA A 15 -7.80 7.55 9.75
CA ALA A 15 -6.59 7.90 9.01
C ALA A 15 -5.35 7.14 9.50
N ALA A 16 -5.19 6.98 10.82
CA ALA A 16 -4.11 6.20 11.41
C ALA A 16 -4.20 4.71 11.08
N VAL A 17 -5.42 4.14 11.01
CA VAL A 17 -5.62 2.76 10.57
C VAL A 17 -5.10 2.54 9.15
N PHE A 18 -5.38 3.46 8.22
CA PHE A 18 -4.82 3.40 6.86
C PHE A 18 -3.30 3.57 6.85
N ALA A 19 -2.79 4.60 7.54
CA ALA A 19 -1.38 4.95 7.48
C ALA A 19 -0.46 3.92 8.18
N CYS A 20 -0.95 3.27 9.24
CA CYS A 20 -0.13 2.40 10.08
C CYS A 20 -0.58 0.94 10.03
N ASN A 21 -1.87 0.65 10.30
CA ASN A 21 -2.31 -0.73 10.44
C ASN A 21 -2.39 -1.43 9.07
N PHE A 22 -3.00 -0.79 8.08
CA PHE A 22 -3.08 -1.36 6.73
C PHE A 22 -1.71 -1.40 6.06
N ALA A 23 -0.89 -0.35 6.21
CA ALA A 23 0.50 -0.36 5.73
C ALA A 23 1.30 -1.55 6.31
N ASN A 24 1.21 -1.78 7.62
CA ASN A 24 1.86 -2.93 8.26
C ASN A 24 1.33 -4.27 7.74
N HIS A 25 0.03 -4.38 7.47
CA HIS A 25 -0.52 -5.59 6.85
C HIS A 25 0.05 -5.82 5.45
N MET A 26 0.24 -4.77 4.65
CA MET A 26 0.89 -4.89 3.33
C MET A 26 2.35 -5.37 3.47
N TYR A 27 3.06 -4.95 4.52
CA TYR A 27 4.42 -5.46 4.79
C TYR A 27 4.41 -6.95 5.12
N ALA A 28 3.42 -7.42 5.90
CA ALA A 28 3.27 -8.84 6.21
C ALA A 28 2.97 -9.68 4.96
N LEU A 29 2.06 -9.23 4.07
CA LEU A 29 1.80 -9.90 2.80
C LEU A 29 3.06 -9.94 1.91
N GLY A 30 3.83 -8.85 1.88
CA GLY A 30 5.13 -8.81 1.19
C GLY A 30 6.15 -9.79 1.79
N GLU A 31 6.19 -9.91 3.11
CA GLU A 31 7.02 -10.88 3.81
C GLU A 31 6.66 -12.32 3.43
N GLU A 32 5.37 -12.66 3.37
CA GLU A 32 4.90 -13.98 2.94
C GLU A 32 5.37 -14.31 1.51
N ILE A 33 5.27 -13.35 0.59
CA ILE A 33 5.77 -13.50 -0.78
C ILE A 33 7.30 -13.72 -0.78
N ALA A 34 8.05 -12.89 -0.05
CA ALA A 34 9.51 -13.01 0.04
C ALA A 34 9.94 -14.37 0.61
N ARG A 35 9.28 -14.82 1.68
CA ARG A 35 9.53 -16.13 2.30
C ARG A 35 9.21 -17.29 1.36
N SER A 36 8.16 -17.17 0.55
CA SER A 36 7.83 -18.19 -0.46
C SER A 36 8.93 -18.34 -1.53
N ALA A 37 9.74 -17.30 -1.74
CA ALA A 37 10.91 -17.29 -2.60
C ALA A 37 12.23 -17.62 -1.86
N GLY A 38 12.18 -18.02 -0.58
CA GLY A 38 13.37 -18.31 0.22
C GLY A 38 14.13 -17.07 0.72
N LEU A 39 13.52 -15.89 0.69
CA LEU A 39 14.12 -14.63 1.14
C LEU A 39 13.62 -14.24 2.54
N ASN A 40 14.47 -13.60 3.33
CA ASN A 40 14.08 -13.01 4.62
C ASN A 40 13.50 -11.59 4.42
N PHE A 41 12.69 -11.11 5.37
CA PHE A 41 12.07 -9.79 5.36
C PHE A 41 13.06 -8.62 5.21
N ASP A 42 14.33 -8.82 5.57
CA ASP A 42 15.35 -7.78 5.46
C ASP A 42 15.53 -7.24 4.04
N VAL A 43 15.18 -8.03 3.00
CA VAL A 43 15.17 -7.57 1.60
C VAL A 43 14.13 -6.46 1.35
N LEU A 44 13.07 -6.40 2.16
CA LEU A 44 12.01 -5.40 2.08
C LEU A 44 12.24 -4.22 3.02
N ARG A 45 13.02 -4.40 4.10
CA ARG A 45 13.20 -3.40 5.16
C ARG A 45 13.65 -2.04 4.62
N ALA A 46 14.66 -2.03 3.74
CA ALA A 46 15.16 -0.80 3.13
C ALA A 46 14.11 -0.12 2.24
N LEU A 47 13.35 -0.91 1.46
CA LEU A 47 12.29 -0.39 0.59
C LEU A 47 11.14 0.22 1.39
N VAL A 48 10.74 -0.43 2.48
CA VAL A 48 9.70 0.07 3.39
C VAL A 48 10.11 1.38 4.04
N ALA A 49 11.33 1.45 4.59
CA ALA A 49 11.85 2.65 5.23
C ALA A 49 11.93 3.83 4.25
N GLU A 50 12.48 3.60 3.05
CA GLU A 50 12.59 4.61 2.00
C GLU A 50 11.21 5.12 1.53
N THR A 51 10.24 4.21 1.39
CA THR A 51 8.88 4.56 0.97
C THR A 51 8.18 5.42 2.01
N ALA A 52 8.31 5.05 3.30
CA ALA A 52 7.75 5.83 4.39
C ALA A 52 8.40 7.22 4.50
N ALA A 53 9.73 7.30 4.40
CA ALA A 53 10.46 8.56 4.41
C ALA A 53 10.00 9.50 3.28
N LYS A 54 9.95 9.00 2.04
CA LYS A 54 9.46 9.78 0.89
C LYS A 54 8.03 10.28 1.07
N ALA A 55 7.15 9.45 1.63
CA ALA A 55 5.77 9.85 1.87
C ALA A 55 5.65 10.96 2.93
N CYS A 56 6.54 10.97 3.92
CA CYS A 56 6.61 12.00 4.95
C CYS A 56 7.24 13.32 4.46
N ASP A 57 8.23 13.23 3.57
CA ASP A 57 8.97 14.40 3.06
C ASP A 57 8.24 15.11 1.89
N ALA A 58 7.33 14.42 1.20
CA ALA A 58 6.55 14.99 0.12
C ALA A 58 5.41 15.88 0.60
N ALA A 59 4.94 16.79 -0.29
CA ALA A 59 3.73 17.56 -0.03
C ALA A 59 2.48 16.68 0.11
N SER A 60 2.46 15.54 -0.59
CA SER A 60 1.44 14.50 -0.49
C SER A 60 2.03 13.13 -0.80
N PRO A 61 1.63 12.03 -0.11
CA PRO A 61 2.01 10.67 -0.49
C PRO A 61 1.66 10.30 -1.94
N ARG A 62 0.67 10.98 -2.53
CA ARG A 62 0.30 10.78 -3.95
C ARG A 62 1.40 11.20 -4.92
N ASP A 63 2.19 12.21 -4.55
CA ASP A 63 3.22 12.77 -5.44
C ASP A 63 4.42 11.83 -5.60
N VAL A 64 4.59 10.90 -4.66
CA VAL A 64 5.66 9.90 -4.64
C VAL A 64 5.14 8.48 -4.96
N GLN A 65 3.88 8.36 -5.38
CA GLN A 65 3.31 7.08 -5.80
C GLN A 65 3.99 6.58 -7.09
N THR A 66 4.56 5.37 -7.04
CA THR A 66 5.20 4.72 -8.20
C THR A 66 4.64 3.32 -8.41
N GLY A 67 5.21 2.57 -9.36
CA GLY A 67 4.88 1.16 -9.62
C GLY A 67 4.10 0.93 -10.93
N PRO A 68 3.74 -0.33 -11.23
CA PRO A 68 3.04 -0.67 -12.47
C PRO A 68 1.60 -0.14 -12.50
N ALA A 69 0.91 -0.09 -11.35
CA ALA A 69 -0.46 0.39 -11.24
C ALA A 69 -0.61 1.87 -11.65
N VAL A 70 0.24 2.76 -11.13
CA VAL A 70 0.19 4.19 -11.46
C VAL A 70 0.44 4.47 -12.94
N ARG A 71 1.21 3.60 -13.62
CA ARG A 71 1.53 3.71 -15.05
C ARG A 71 0.55 2.95 -15.96
N GLY A 72 -0.42 2.23 -15.40
CA GLY A 72 -1.31 1.36 -16.19
C GLY A 72 -0.60 0.17 -16.85
N ASP A 73 0.54 -0.27 -16.31
CA ASP A 73 1.30 -1.42 -16.83
C ASP A 73 0.57 -2.73 -16.47
N ARG A 74 -0.37 -3.11 -17.34
CA ARG A 74 -1.22 -4.28 -17.15
C ARG A 74 -0.45 -5.59 -17.31
N THR A 75 0.53 -5.64 -18.20
CA THR A 75 1.34 -6.84 -18.42
C THR A 75 2.13 -7.23 -17.18
N THR A 76 2.74 -6.26 -16.48
CA THR A 76 3.40 -6.54 -15.20
C THR A 76 2.41 -6.94 -14.11
N GLN A 77 1.23 -6.30 -14.06
CA GLN A 77 0.21 -6.64 -13.07
C GLN A 77 -0.33 -8.07 -13.24
N GLU A 78 -0.63 -8.50 -14.48
CA GLU A 78 -1.09 -9.85 -14.78
C GLU A 78 -0.04 -10.90 -14.39
N ARG A 79 1.24 -10.61 -14.57
CA ARG A 79 2.34 -11.47 -14.13
C ARG A 79 2.40 -11.58 -12.60
N HIS A 80 2.25 -10.46 -11.87
CA HIS A 80 2.20 -10.50 -10.41
C HIS A 80 1.00 -11.32 -9.92
N GLU A 81 -0.18 -11.13 -10.50
CA GLU A 81 -1.36 -11.91 -10.14
C GLU A 81 -1.14 -13.41 -10.36
N ALA A 82 -0.45 -13.81 -11.43
CA ALA A 82 -0.12 -15.22 -11.65
C ALA A 82 0.81 -15.82 -10.56
N LEU A 83 1.60 -14.99 -9.86
CA LEU A 83 2.47 -15.40 -8.77
C LEU A 83 1.74 -15.50 -7.41
N ILE A 84 0.60 -14.83 -7.26
CA ILE A 84 -0.15 -14.81 -6.00
C ILE A 84 -1.06 -16.05 -5.93
N ALA A 85 -0.69 -16.98 -5.05
CA ALA A 85 -1.44 -18.23 -4.83
C ALA A 85 -2.70 -18.02 -3.98
N ASP A 86 -2.66 -17.16 -2.97
CA ASP A 86 -3.82 -16.89 -2.09
C ASP A 86 -4.86 -16.00 -2.81
N PRO A 87 -6.09 -16.49 -3.02
CA PRO A 87 -7.16 -15.70 -3.64
C PRO A 87 -7.45 -14.38 -2.92
N ARG A 88 -7.34 -14.33 -1.59
CA ARG A 88 -7.61 -13.11 -0.82
C ARG A 88 -6.51 -12.06 -1.02
N MET A 89 -5.25 -12.49 -0.97
CA MET A 89 -4.12 -11.62 -1.30
C MET A 89 -4.21 -11.09 -2.73
N LYS A 90 -4.68 -11.92 -3.68
CA LYS A 90 -4.91 -11.50 -5.07
C LYS A 90 -6.01 -10.44 -5.18
N GLU A 91 -7.13 -10.61 -4.48
CA GLU A 91 -8.21 -9.62 -4.44
C GLU A 91 -7.74 -8.27 -3.86
N ILE A 92 -6.94 -8.29 -2.79
CA ILE A 92 -6.31 -7.09 -2.21
C ILE A 92 -5.43 -6.42 -3.26
N TYR A 93 -4.55 -7.18 -3.92
CA TYR A 93 -3.65 -6.67 -4.95
C TYR A 93 -4.40 -5.98 -6.09
N GLN A 94 -5.46 -6.63 -6.61
CA GLN A 94 -6.29 -6.09 -7.69
C GLN A 94 -7.00 -4.81 -7.26
N THR A 95 -7.63 -4.82 -6.08
CA THR A 95 -8.39 -3.68 -5.56
C THR A 95 -7.50 -2.47 -5.35
N ILE A 96 -6.34 -2.65 -4.73
CA ILE A 96 -5.38 -1.56 -4.48
C ILE A 96 -4.81 -1.04 -5.80
N SER A 97 -4.41 -1.93 -6.72
CA SER A 97 -3.84 -1.53 -8.02
C SER A 97 -4.85 -0.74 -8.86
N GLN A 98 -6.11 -1.17 -8.90
CA GLN A 98 -7.19 -0.45 -9.57
C GLN A 98 -7.40 0.94 -8.93
N ASN A 99 -7.43 1.02 -7.59
CA ASN A 99 -7.61 2.30 -6.89
C ASN A 99 -6.44 3.27 -7.15
N ILE A 100 -5.19 2.79 -7.15
CA ILE A 100 -4.01 3.59 -7.49
C ILE A 100 -4.12 4.15 -8.92
N TRP A 101 -4.51 3.31 -9.89
CA TRP A 101 -4.66 3.74 -11.28
C TRP A 101 -5.78 4.78 -11.46
N GLU A 102 -6.94 4.58 -10.84
CA GLU A 102 -8.05 5.53 -10.94
C GLU A 102 -7.73 6.88 -10.30
N THR A 103 -7.00 6.88 -9.19
CA THR A 103 -6.64 8.10 -8.48
C THR A 103 -5.49 8.84 -9.14
N SER A 104 -4.57 8.15 -9.82
CA SER A 104 -3.50 8.80 -10.59
C SER A 104 -3.99 9.55 -11.83
N ARG A 105 -5.15 9.16 -12.38
CA ARG A 105 -5.80 9.84 -13.51
C ARG A 105 -6.62 11.07 -13.14
N LYS A 106 -6.89 11.28 -11.85
CA LYS A 106 -7.66 12.42 -11.33
C LYS A 106 -6.77 13.61 -10.93
N ILE A 107 -5.47 13.49 -11.18
CA ILE A 107 -4.45 14.52 -11.05
C ILE A 107 -4.22 15.10 -12.44
#